data_AF-A0A9E0ST93-F1
#
_entry.id   AF-A0A9E0ST93-F1
#
_cell.length_a   1.000
_cell.length_b   1.000
_cell.length_c   1.000
_cell.angle_alpha   90.00
_cell.angle_beta   90.00
_cell.angle_gamma   90.00
#
_symmetry.space_group_name_H-M   'P 1'
#
loop_
_entity.id
_entity.type
_entity.pdbx_description
1 polymer ?
#
loop_
_entity_poly.entity_id
_entity_poly.type
_entity_poly.pdbx_seq_one_letter_code
_entity_poly.pdbx_strand_id
1 'polypeptide(L)'
;MIDHDPEARPDAPLEQAPMPSRRRLLRGGLAAAPVMLTLASRPVRAGGSCKAASAFASINLSGHKTAGTCTGHQPPYWQGTSSWPGGCQASGSNATQFSAIFTTGNVYPGKTMMQVMNMNGTTGTSGVARYLCAAYLNASATLTPQNVLSQATATSVWTSFINKGYYEPTAGVQWNSDQIISWVNSTMS
;
A
#
# COMPACT_ATOMS: atom_id res chain seq x y z
N MET A 1 -25.97 69.64 -23.08
CA MET A 1 -27.34 69.13 -23.18
C MET A 1 -27.36 68.21 -24.38
N ILE A 2 -27.57 66.91 -24.17
CA ILE A 2 -28.18 65.93 -25.07
C ILE A 2 -27.87 64.54 -24.49
N ASP A 3 -28.96 63.88 -24.12
CA ASP A 3 -29.13 62.60 -23.42
C ASP A 3 -28.64 61.37 -24.19
N HIS A 4 -28.32 60.33 -23.41
CA HIS A 4 -28.10 58.95 -23.84
C HIS A 4 -29.42 58.14 -23.68
N ASP A 5 -29.91 57.56 -24.79
CA ASP A 5 -30.75 56.34 -25.01
C ASP A 5 -32.09 56.17 -24.23
N PRO A 6 -33.13 55.39 -24.67
CA PRO A 6 -33.01 54.17 -25.49
C PRO A 6 -34.15 53.77 -26.47
N GLU A 7 -33.95 52.63 -27.16
CA GLU A 7 -34.92 51.51 -27.33
C GLU A 7 -35.11 50.95 -28.78
N ALA A 8 -35.00 49.60 -28.87
CA ALA A 8 -35.71 48.64 -29.75
C ALA A 8 -35.23 48.27 -31.19
N ARG A 9 -34.58 47.07 -31.28
CA ARG A 9 -34.83 45.81 -32.07
C ARG A 9 -35.34 45.91 -33.55
N PRO A 10 -35.03 44.96 -34.50
CA PRO A 10 -34.91 43.50 -34.29
C PRO A 10 -33.91 42.68 -35.16
N ASP A 11 -33.78 41.43 -34.70
CA ASP A 11 -33.28 40.14 -35.20
C ASP A 11 -33.03 39.87 -36.71
N ALA A 12 -31.91 39.19 -37.05
CA ALA A 12 -31.82 37.85 -37.72
C ALA A 12 -30.33 37.50 -38.06
N PRO A 13 -29.98 36.27 -38.50
CA PRO A 13 -29.61 35.13 -37.64
C PRO A 13 -28.17 34.63 -37.85
N LEU A 14 -27.46 34.26 -36.77
CA LEU A 14 -26.21 33.50 -36.88
C LEU A 14 -26.51 32.00 -36.99
N GLU A 15 -26.09 31.45 -38.12
CA GLU A 15 -26.02 30.02 -38.42
C GLU A 15 -25.18 29.28 -37.35
N GLN A 16 -25.85 28.47 -36.53
CA GLN A 16 -25.19 27.59 -35.56
C GLN A 16 -25.30 26.15 -36.04
N ALA A 17 -24.15 25.58 -36.38
CA ALA A 17 -23.95 24.16 -36.64
C ALA A 17 -24.40 23.28 -35.45
N PRO A 18 -24.73 22.00 -35.69
CA PRO A 18 -25.59 21.23 -34.80
C PRO A 18 -24.95 20.95 -33.44
N MET A 19 -25.61 21.41 -32.38
CA MET A 19 -25.31 20.99 -31.01
C MET A 19 -25.67 19.51 -30.80
N PRO A 20 -24.87 18.75 -30.02
CA PRO A 20 -25.16 17.35 -29.70
C PRO A 20 -26.48 17.21 -28.92
N SER A 21 -27.41 16.50 -29.56
CA SER A 21 -28.58 15.80 -29.04
C SER A 21 -28.98 16.08 -27.58
N ARG A 22 -29.93 17.00 -27.41
CA ARG A 22 -30.67 17.19 -26.15
C ARG A 22 -31.41 15.91 -25.78
N ARG A 23 -31.21 15.49 -24.52
CA ARG A 23 -32.17 14.79 -23.65
C ARG A 23 -33.58 14.72 -24.23
N ARG A 24 -33.91 13.59 -24.86
CA ARG A 24 -35.30 13.19 -25.05
C ARG A 24 -35.77 12.67 -23.70
N LEU A 25 -36.33 13.57 -22.89
CA LEU A 25 -37.07 13.23 -21.68
C LEU A 25 -38.19 12.27 -22.09
N LEU A 26 -37.99 10.97 -21.81
CA LEU A 26 -39.09 10.00 -21.79
C LEU A 26 -40.07 10.44 -20.68
N ARG A 27 -41.02 11.27 -21.06
CA ARG A 27 -42.33 11.34 -20.42
C ARG A 27 -43.08 10.07 -20.86
N GLY A 28 -43.18 9.08 -19.98
CA GLY A 28 -43.99 7.89 -20.24
C GLY A 28 -43.83 6.81 -19.17
N GLY A 29 -44.70 6.85 -18.16
CA GLY A 29 -45.33 5.66 -17.56
C GLY A 29 -44.49 4.71 -16.70
N LEU A 30 -44.71 4.80 -15.38
CA LEU A 30 -44.85 3.67 -14.43
C LEU A 30 -43.68 2.68 -14.25
N ALA A 31 -43.03 2.81 -13.10
CA ALA A 31 -42.39 1.76 -12.29
C ALA A 31 -41.30 0.87 -12.94
N ALA A 32 -40.07 1.38 -13.00
CA ALA A 32 -38.89 0.52 -12.93
C ALA A 32 -37.84 1.23 -12.06
N ALA A 33 -37.65 0.74 -10.83
CA ALA A 33 -36.55 1.19 -9.98
C ALA A 33 -35.22 1.00 -10.74
N PRO A 34 -34.28 1.96 -10.70
CA PRO A 34 -32.94 1.72 -11.22
C PRO A 34 -32.33 0.62 -10.35
N VAL A 35 -32.33 -0.62 -10.84
CA VAL A 35 -31.53 -1.67 -10.22
C VAL A 35 -30.09 -1.25 -10.44
N MET A 36 -29.48 -0.70 -9.40
CA MET A 36 -28.03 -0.53 -9.33
C MET A 36 -27.44 -1.93 -9.49
N LEU A 37 -27.05 -2.27 -10.71
CA LEU A 37 -26.37 -3.52 -11.00
C LEU A 37 -24.95 -3.38 -10.46
N THR A 38 -24.78 -3.60 -9.16
CA THR A 38 -23.47 -3.79 -8.56
C THR A 38 -22.97 -5.15 -9.01
N LEU A 39 -22.37 -5.20 -10.21
CA LEU A 39 -21.51 -6.32 -10.56
C LEU A 39 -20.30 -6.23 -9.63
N ALA A 40 -20.41 -6.87 -8.47
CA ALA A 40 -19.29 -7.12 -7.58
C ALA A 40 -18.35 -8.09 -8.32
N SER A 41 -17.59 -7.57 -9.28
CA SER A 41 -16.46 -8.26 -9.86
C SER A 41 -15.44 -8.36 -8.74
N ARG A 42 -15.46 -9.47 -8.01
CA ARG A 42 -14.29 -9.95 -7.28
C ARG A 42 -13.40 -10.56 -8.36
N PRO A 43 -12.39 -9.85 -8.90
CA PRO A 43 -11.46 -10.52 -9.78
C PRO A 43 -10.84 -11.64 -8.93
N VAL A 44 -11.07 -12.90 -9.33
CA VAL A 44 -10.39 -14.06 -8.73
C VAL A 44 -8.94 -13.92 -9.13
N ARG A 45 -8.18 -13.20 -8.31
CA ARG A 45 -6.74 -13.06 -8.46
C ARG A 45 -6.12 -14.06 -7.52
N ALA A 46 -5.53 -15.09 -8.12
CA ALA A 46 -4.64 -16.00 -7.43
C ALA A 46 -3.44 -15.20 -6.91
N GLY A 47 -3.40 -14.98 -5.60
CA GLY A 47 -2.35 -14.26 -4.89
C GLY A 47 -2.89 -13.06 -4.10
N GLY A 48 -2.39 -12.90 -2.87
CA GLY A 48 -2.88 -11.94 -1.89
C GLY A 48 -2.87 -10.52 -2.44
N SER A 49 -4.01 -9.83 -2.34
CA SER A 49 -4.08 -8.41 -2.67
C SER A 49 -3.33 -7.62 -1.61
N CYS A 50 -2.16 -7.06 -1.95
CA CYS A 50 -1.40 -6.25 -1.02
C CYS A 50 -1.58 -4.75 -1.27
N LYS A 51 -1.24 -3.96 -0.25
CA LYS A 51 -1.45 -2.52 -0.20
C LYS A 51 -0.20 -1.85 0.34
N ALA A 52 0.23 -0.76 -0.32
CA ALA A 52 1.26 0.12 0.22
C ALA A 52 0.84 0.66 1.59
N ALA A 53 1.80 1.03 2.44
CA ALA A 53 1.52 1.44 3.82
C ALA A 53 0.51 2.60 3.91
N SER A 54 0.66 3.61 3.05
CA SER A 54 -0.29 4.74 2.98
C SER A 54 -1.70 4.29 2.57
N ALA A 55 -1.81 3.36 1.62
CA ALA A 55 -3.09 2.78 1.19
C ALA A 55 -3.73 1.91 2.29
N PHE A 56 -2.92 1.24 3.11
CA PHE A 56 -3.40 0.47 4.26
C PHE A 56 -3.86 1.39 5.40
N ALA A 57 -3.20 2.53 5.60
CA ALA A 57 -3.62 3.56 6.55
C ALA A 57 -4.93 4.24 6.14
N SER A 58 -5.19 4.32 4.83
CA SER A 58 -6.35 4.98 4.24
C SER A 58 -7.46 4.03 3.79
N ILE A 59 -7.48 2.77 4.27
CA ILE A 59 -8.59 1.81 3.99
C ILE A 59 -9.99 2.38 4.36
N ASN A 60 -10.05 3.46 5.15
CA ASN A 60 -11.28 4.19 5.46
C ASN A 60 -11.69 5.29 4.45
N LEU A 61 -10.87 5.64 3.45
CA LEU A 61 -11.17 6.68 2.45
C LEU A 61 -10.97 6.15 1.02
N SER A 62 -12.06 5.63 0.44
CA SER A 62 -12.40 5.67 -1.00
C SER A 62 -11.25 5.46 -2.00
N GLY A 63 -10.89 4.21 -2.37
CA GLY A 63 -10.02 4.02 -3.54
C GLY A 63 -9.59 2.59 -3.88
N HIS A 64 -10.12 2.07 -4.99
CA HIS A 64 -9.72 0.85 -5.70
C HIS A 64 -8.28 0.91 -6.29
N LYS A 65 -7.25 1.12 -5.46
CA LYS A 65 -5.85 0.90 -5.87
C LYS A 65 -5.33 -0.35 -5.18
N THR A 66 -5.63 -1.52 -5.74
CA THR A 66 -4.98 -2.78 -5.35
C THR A 66 -3.54 -2.69 -5.81
N ALA A 67 -2.61 -2.65 -4.87
CA ALA A 67 -1.21 -2.49 -5.18
C ALA A 67 -0.64 -3.88 -5.46
N GLY A 68 -0.86 -4.37 -6.68
CA GLY A 68 -0.32 -5.65 -7.16
C GLY A 68 -0.78 -6.89 -6.37
N THR A 69 -0.26 -8.02 -6.81
CA THR A 69 -0.35 -9.30 -6.12
C THR A 69 0.93 -9.49 -5.32
N CYS A 70 0.81 -9.87 -4.05
CA CYS A 70 1.94 -10.28 -3.24
C CYS A 70 1.93 -11.80 -3.07
N THR A 71 3.12 -12.38 -3.20
CA THR A 71 3.39 -13.80 -2.95
C THR A 71 4.52 -13.95 -1.94
N GLY A 72 4.65 -12.97 -1.03
CA GLY A 72 5.69 -12.96 0.00
C GLY A 72 5.48 -14.10 1.00
N HIS A 73 6.56 -14.55 1.62
CA HIS A 73 6.51 -15.58 2.63
C HIS A 73 6.64 -15.02 4.04
N GLN A 74 5.99 -15.69 5.00
CA GLN A 74 6.08 -15.37 6.43
C GLN A 74 7.47 -15.71 7.01
N PRO A 75 7.84 -15.15 8.19
CA PRO A 75 9.11 -15.47 8.83
C PRO A 75 9.43 -16.97 8.97
N PRO A 76 8.49 -17.87 9.33
CA PRO A 76 8.78 -19.30 9.46
C PRO A 76 9.30 -19.95 8.17
N TYR A 77 8.86 -19.51 6.99
CA TYR A 77 9.38 -19.99 5.71
C TYR A 77 10.86 -19.67 5.57
N TRP A 78 11.24 -18.41 5.80
CA TRP A 78 12.63 -17.95 5.70
C TRP A 78 13.54 -18.56 6.76
N GLN A 79 13.00 -18.90 7.93
CA GLN A 79 13.70 -19.64 8.98
C GLN A 79 14.04 -21.08 8.54
N GLY A 80 13.19 -21.69 7.70
CA GLY A 80 13.37 -23.06 7.22
C GLY A 80 14.26 -23.21 5.98
N THR A 81 14.64 -22.11 5.30
CA THR A 81 15.51 -22.14 4.11
C THR A 81 16.87 -21.51 4.37
N SER A 82 17.91 -22.12 3.81
CA SER A 82 19.28 -21.59 3.82
C SER A 82 19.62 -20.74 2.60
N SER A 83 18.83 -20.85 1.53
CA SER A 83 19.01 -20.11 0.27
C SER A 83 18.22 -18.81 0.31
N TRP A 84 18.88 -17.74 0.76
CA TRP A 84 18.28 -16.41 0.83
C TRP A 84 18.61 -15.55 -0.40
N PRO A 85 17.65 -14.75 -0.89
CA PRO A 85 17.82 -13.86 -2.03
C PRO A 85 18.65 -12.61 -1.67
N GLY A 86 19.04 -11.84 -2.70
CA GLY A 86 19.64 -10.51 -2.52
C GLY A 86 21.03 -10.50 -1.88
N GLY A 87 21.77 -11.62 -1.98
CA GLY A 87 23.08 -11.77 -1.34
C GLY A 87 23.02 -11.97 0.17
N CYS A 88 21.83 -12.07 0.77
CA CYS A 88 21.68 -12.40 2.17
C CYS A 88 22.03 -13.88 2.42
N GLN A 89 22.55 -14.18 3.60
CA GLN A 89 22.95 -15.53 4.00
C GLN A 89 22.33 -15.87 5.36
N ALA A 90 21.61 -16.99 5.39
CA ALA A 90 20.91 -17.50 6.56
C ALA A 90 21.86 -17.96 7.69
N SER A 91 23.01 -18.52 7.34
CA SER A 91 23.90 -19.23 8.25
C SER A 91 25.36 -19.21 7.76
N GLY A 92 26.27 -19.66 8.64
CA GLY A 92 27.71 -19.72 8.37
C GLY A 92 28.46 -18.45 8.83
N SER A 93 29.77 -18.42 8.60
CA SER A 93 30.64 -17.31 9.03
C SER A 93 30.30 -15.97 8.38
N ASN A 94 29.62 -16.00 7.24
CA ASN A 94 29.20 -14.83 6.47
C ASN A 94 27.68 -14.55 6.62
N ALA A 95 27.02 -15.17 7.61
CA ALA A 95 25.60 -14.95 7.87
C ALA A 95 25.28 -13.46 8.01
N THR A 96 24.22 -13.01 7.35
CA THR A 96 23.87 -11.59 7.28
C THR A 96 23.53 -11.07 8.67
N GLN A 97 24.31 -10.09 9.13
CA GLN A 97 24.07 -9.41 10.40
C GLN A 97 22.80 -8.55 10.32
N PHE A 98 22.03 -8.53 11.39
CA PHE A 98 20.84 -7.66 11.46
C PHE A 98 21.22 -6.19 11.30
N SER A 99 22.28 -5.76 12.00
CA SER A 99 22.82 -4.40 11.95
C SER A 99 23.38 -4.00 10.58
N ALA A 100 23.74 -4.95 9.71
CA ALA A 100 24.21 -4.64 8.36
C ALA A 100 23.08 -4.13 7.45
N ILE A 101 21.84 -4.55 7.71
CA ILE A 101 20.65 -4.15 6.96
C ILE A 101 19.85 -3.07 7.71
N PHE A 102 19.67 -3.28 9.01
CA PHE A 102 18.88 -2.44 9.91
C PHE A 102 19.82 -1.68 10.86
N THR A 103 20.46 -0.63 10.35
CA THR A 103 21.58 0.06 11.01
C THR A 103 21.18 0.91 12.22
N THR A 104 19.89 1.27 12.35
CA THR A 104 19.42 2.20 13.39
C THR A 104 19.30 1.55 14.77
N GLY A 105 19.81 2.26 15.79
CA GLY A 105 19.58 1.98 17.22
C GLY A 105 20.44 0.88 17.85
N ASN A 106 21.36 0.26 17.08
CA ASN A 106 22.20 -0.85 17.55
C ASN A 106 21.40 -1.93 18.31
N VAL A 107 20.16 -2.17 17.88
CA VAL A 107 19.28 -3.15 18.50
C VAL A 107 19.75 -4.52 18.01
N TYR A 108 19.94 -5.46 18.94
CA TYR A 108 20.47 -6.80 18.68
C TYR A 108 21.96 -6.85 18.26
N PRO A 109 22.88 -6.31 19.09
CA PRO A 109 24.30 -6.31 18.76
C PRO A 109 24.83 -7.74 18.56
N GLY A 110 25.58 -7.94 17.47
CA GLY A 110 26.16 -9.23 17.11
C GLY A 110 25.16 -10.30 16.66
N LYS A 111 23.85 -9.99 16.53
CA LYS A 111 22.87 -10.96 16.05
C LYS A 111 22.74 -10.95 14.53
N THR A 112 22.62 -12.13 13.95
CA THR A 112 22.25 -12.31 12.53
C THR A 112 20.76 -12.11 12.32
N MET A 113 20.33 -11.82 11.09
CA MET A 113 18.90 -11.77 10.74
C MET A 113 18.19 -13.10 11.08
N MET A 114 18.87 -14.24 10.87
CA MET A 114 18.32 -15.55 11.23
C MET A 114 18.11 -15.69 12.74
N GLN A 115 19.08 -15.25 13.55
CA GLN A 115 18.94 -15.24 15.00
C GLN A 115 17.80 -14.32 15.46
N VAL A 116 17.65 -13.15 14.84
CA VAL A 116 16.54 -12.23 15.14
C VAL A 116 15.19 -12.87 14.81
N MET A 117 15.05 -13.52 13.65
CA MET A 117 13.81 -14.23 13.31
C MET A 117 13.53 -15.39 14.27
N ASN A 118 14.56 -16.10 14.72
CA ASN A 118 14.46 -17.21 15.68
C ASN A 118 14.13 -16.78 17.12
N MET A 119 14.13 -15.47 17.44
CA MET A 119 13.58 -15.00 18.71
C MET A 119 12.06 -15.15 18.79
N ASN A 120 11.40 -15.45 17.66
CA ASN A 120 9.96 -15.72 17.58
C ASN A 120 9.06 -14.60 18.15
N GLY A 121 9.53 -13.34 18.11
CA GLY A 121 8.72 -12.19 18.50
C GLY A 121 7.45 -12.07 17.67
N THR A 122 6.35 -11.67 18.31
CA THR A 122 5.03 -11.47 17.67
C THR A 122 4.48 -10.05 17.86
N THR A 123 5.08 -9.26 18.76
CA THR A 123 4.72 -7.86 19.05
C THR A 123 5.99 -7.08 19.43
N GLY A 124 5.86 -5.77 19.63
CA GLY A 124 6.95 -4.90 20.05
C GLY A 124 8.15 -4.92 19.11
N THR A 125 9.33 -4.57 19.62
CA THR A 125 10.56 -4.45 18.83
C THR A 125 10.99 -5.76 18.18
N SER A 126 10.88 -6.89 18.88
CA SER A 126 11.27 -8.20 18.33
C SER A 126 10.30 -8.69 17.25
N GLY A 127 9.00 -8.43 17.40
CA GLY A 127 8.00 -8.70 16.38
C GLY A 127 8.25 -7.86 15.12
N VAL A 128 8.41 -6.54 15.28
CA VAL A 128 8.71 -5.64 14.15
C VAL A 128 10.01 -6.07 13.44
N ALA A 129 11.08 -6.33 14.19
CA ALA A 129 12.35 -6.79 13.62
C ALA A 129 12.18 -8.09 12.83
N ARG A 130 11.50 -9.09 13.40
CA ARG A 130 11.25 -10.39 12.75
C ARG A 130 10.48 -10.25 11.45
N TYR A 131 9.36 -9.52 11.46
CA TYR A 131 8.53 -9.35 10.28
C TYR A 131 9.22 -8.49 9.22
N LEU A 132 9.97 -7.45 9.60
CA LEU A 132 10.76 -6.66 8.64
C LEU A 132 11.92 -7.44 8.02
N CYS A 133 12.56 -8.37 8.74
CA CYS A 133 13.53 -9.28 8.13
C CYS A 133 12.89 -10.12 7.01
N ALA A 134 11.73 -10.74 7.27
CA ALA A 134 11.00 -11.50 6.25
C ALA A 134 10.57 -10.60 5.08
N ALA A 135 10.12 -9.38 5.38
CA ALA A 135 9.68 -8.43 4.37
C ALA A 135 10.84 -7.97 3.46
N TYR A 136 12.01 -7.75 4.04
CA TYR A 136 13.24 -7.45 3.29
C TYR A 136 13.60 -8.60 2.35
N LEU A 137 13.57 -9.85 2.83
CA LEU A 137 13.85 -11.04 2.00
C LEU A 137 12.80 -11.22 0.89
N ASN A 138 11.52 -10.98 1.17
CA ASN A 138 10.46 -11.00 0.15
C ASN A 138 10.70 -9.95 -0.95
N ALA A 139 11.10 -8.74 -0.56
CA ALA A 139 11.45 -7.69 -1.51
C ALA A 139 12.70 -8.05 -2.34
N SER A 140 13.71 -8.65 -1.72
CA SER A 140 14.92 -9.16 -2.38
C SER A 140 14.61 -10.29 -3.38
N ALA A 141 13.60 -11.13 -3.10
CA ALA A 141 13.13 -12.18 -4.01
C ALA A 141 12.09 -11.69 -5.02
N THR A 142 11.80 -10.38 -5.07
CA THR A 142 10.78 -9.79 -5.97
C THR A 142 9.36 -10.34 -5.77
N LEU A 143 9.06 -10.87 -4.58
CA LEU A 143 7.76 -11.44 -4.23
C LEU A 143 6.73 -10.38 -3.81
N THR A 144 7.21 -9.17 -3.52
CA THR A 144 6.39 -7.99 -3.21
C THR A 144 6.66 -6.89 -4.24
N PRO A 145 5.63 -6.22 -4.76
CA PRO A 145 5.81 -5.05 -5.61
C PRO A 145 6.59 -3.95 -4.89
N GLN A 146 7.54 -3.31 -5.58
CA GLN A 146 8.42 -2.27 -5.01
C GLN A 146 7.66 -1.06 -4.45
N ASN A 147 6.49 -0.76 -5.03
CA ASN A 147 5.60 0.30 -4.57
C ASN A 147 4.78 -0.06 -3.32
N VAL A 148 4.81 -1.32 -2.89
CA VAL A 148 4.13 -1.81 -1.69
C VAL A 148 5.12 -1.94 -0.55
N LEU A 149 6.13 -2.79 -0.74
CA LEU A 149 7.13 -3.10 0.26
C LEU A 149 8.44 -3.44 -0.45
N SER A 150 9.34 -2.45 -0.50
CA SER A 150 10.72 -2.60 -0.98
C SER A 150 11.70 -2.81 0.19
N GLN A 151 12.94 -3.18 -0.13
CA GLN A 151 14.04 -3.23 0.84
C GLN A 151 14.22 -1.88 1.55
N ALA A 152 14.16 -0.77 0.81
CA ALA A 152 14.29 0.58 1.35
C ALA A 152 13.11 0.97 2.25
N THR A 153 11.90 0.50 1.90
CA THR A 153 10.72 0.69 2.75
C THR A 153 10.89 -0.05 4.08
N ALA A 154 11.35 -1.30 4.05
CA ALA A 154 11.55 -2.09 5.27
C ALA A 154 12.57 -1.43 6.23
N THR A 155 13.70 -0.96 5.70
CA THR A 155 14.71 -0.27 6.52
C THR A 155 14.22 1.09 7.03
N SER A 156 13.46 1.84 6.22
CA SER A 156 12.88 3.14 6.64
C SER A 156 11.83 2.99 7.74
N VAL A 157 11.01 1.94 7.69
CA VAL A 157 10.03 1.62 8.74
C VAL A 157 10.75 1.30 10.05
N TRP A 158 11.82 0.49 9.99
CA TRP A 158 12.65 0.20 11.15
C TRP A 158 13.25 1.47 11.76
N THR A 159 13.90 2.30 10.95
CA THR A 159 14.52 3.55 11.41
C THR A 159 13.50 4.47 12.08
N SER A 160 12.30 4.58 11.52
CA SER A 160 11.23 5.39 12.11
C SER A 160 10.77 4.82 13.45
N PHE A 161 10.50 3.52 13.49
CA PHE A 161 10.01 2.83 14.69
C PHE A 161 11.01 2.90 15.85
N ILE A 162 12.31 2.71 15.58
CA ILE A 162 13.33 2.76 16.64
C ILE A 162 13.58 4.18 17.17
N ASN A 163 13.57 5.20 16.30
CA ASN A 163 13.80 6.57 16.73
C ASN A 163 12.59 7.21 17.43
N LYS A 164 11.37 6.83 17.04
CA LYS A 164 10.13 7.50 17.49
C LYS A 164 9.21 6.63 18.34
N GLY A 165 9.36 5.30 18.27
CA GLY A 165 8.41 4.33 18.83
C GLY A 165 7.21 4.01 17.91
N TYR A 166 7.11 4.66 16.75
CA TYR A 166 6.03 4.48 15.78
C TYR A 166 6.50 4.70 14.34
N TYR A 167 5.71 4.22 13.39
CA TYR A 167 5.87 4.51 11.97
C TYR A 167 4.68 5.36 11.47
N GLU A 168 4.94 6.32 10.59
CA GLU A 168 3.92 7.23 10.09
C GLU A 168 3.79 7.08 8.57
N PRO A 169 2.94 6.15 8.08
CA PRO A 169 2.75 5.92 6.64
C PRO A 169 2.06 7.08 5.92
N THR A 170 1.38 7.94 6.65
CA THR A 170 0.70 9.14 6.16
C THR A 170 0.69 10.17 7.28
N ALA A 171 0.85 11.45 6.94
CA ALA A 171 0.91 12.53 7.90
C ALA A 171 -0.27 12.48 8.90
N GLY A 172 0.03 12.48 10.19
CA GLY A 172 -0.92 12.41 11.28
C GLY A 172 -1.39 11.00 11.65
N VAL A 173 -1.01 9.94 10.93
CA VAL A 173 -1.40 8.56 11.24
C VAL A 173 -0.19 7.81 11.78
N GLN A 174 -0.15 7.60 13.09
CA GLN A 174 0.92 6.84 13.75
C GLN A 174 0.55 5.38 13.91
N TRP A 175 1.48 4.50 13.54
CA TRP A 175 1.38 3.06 13.71
C TRP A 175 2.33 2.56 14.78
N ASN A 176 1.76 1.85 15.75
CA ASN A 176 2.53 1.10 16.73
C ASN A 176 3.05 -0.23 16.14
N SER A 177 3.75 -1.01 16.95
CA SER A 177 4.32 -2.31 16.54
C SER A 177 3.30 -3.27 15.95
N ASP A 178 2.10 -3.35 16.53
CA ASP A 178 1.09 -4.32 16.09
C ASP A 178 0.50 -3.94 14.74
N GLN A 179 0.29 -2.64 14.50
CA GLN A 179 -0.18 -2.13 13.21
C GLN A 179 0.88 -2.31 12.12
N ILE A 180 2.16 -2.08 12.43
CA ILE A 180 3.26 -2.36 11.52
C ILE A 180 3.29 -3.85 11.16
N ILE A 181 3.24 -4.74 12.15
CA ILE A 181 3.26 -6.20 11.93
C ILE A 181 2.05 -6.64 11.11
N SER A 182 0.85 -6.14 11.44
CA SER A 182 -0.38 -6.44 10.71
C SER A 182 -0.29 -6.05 9.24
N TRP A 183 0.19 -4.84 8.94
CA TRP A 183 0.42 -4.39 7.58
C TRP A 183 1.43 -5.27 6.85
N VAL A 184 2.59 -5.54 7.45
CA VAL A 184 3.63 -6.39 6.83
C VAL A 184 3.09 -7.80 6.58
N ASN A 185 2.38 -8.39 7.54
CA ASN A 185 1.78 -9.71 7.41
C ASN A 185 0.72 -9.75 6.29
N SER A 186 0.00 -8.65 6.02
CA SER A 186 -0.95 -8.58 4.90
C SER A 186 -0.28 -8.69 3.52
N THR A 187 1.05 -8.53 3.45
CA THR A 187 1.84 -8.69 2.22
C THR A 187 2.42 -10.11 2.05
N MET A 188 2.14 -11.02 2.98
CA MET A 188 2.70 -12.36 3.05
C MET A 188 1.60 -13.42 3.07
N SER A 189 1.91 -14.63 2.61
CA SER A 189 1.04 -15.81 2.59
C SER A 189 1.80 -17.08 2.94
#